data_AF-A0A7C3NT82-F1
#
_entry.id   AF-A0A7C3NT82-F1
#
_cell.length_a   1.000
_cell.length_b   1.000
_cell.length_c   1.000
_cell.angle_alpha   90.00
_cell.angle_beta   90.00
_cell.angle_gamma   90.00
#
_symmetry.space_group_name_H-M   'P 1'
#
loop_
_entity.id
_entity.type
_entity.pdbx_description
1 polymer ?
#
loop_
_entity_poly.entity_id
_entity_poly.type
_entity_poly.pdbx_seq_one_letter_code
_entity_poly.pdbx_strand_id
1 'polypeptide(L)'
;MNYPLRHISIRVPWHDTGWDGRVCAAPRLNGSCLKLKRIAESRDDAAEEAVAGKRLDELSQAQWPACARWPAPTGESRAAGGASLSFAGKMMACWPSRWSSASWSRSGPVRRWW
;
A
#
# COMPACT_ATOMS: atom_id res chain seq x y z
N MET A 1 6.58 -38.44 -6.36
CA MET A 1 5.68 -37.36 -5.90
C MET A 1 4.62 -37.17 -6.96
N ASN A 2 3.37 -37.51 -6.63
CA ASN A 2 2.23 -37.33 -7.54
C ASN A 2 1.53 -36.03 -7.14
N TYR A 3 1.73 -34.95 -7.90
CA TYR A 3 0.99 -33.71 -7.69
C TYR A 3 -0.30 -33.74 -8.52
N PRO A 4 -1.47 -33.45 -7.92
CA PRO A 4 -2.73 -33.46 -8.66
C PRO A 4 -2.71 -32.37 -9.74
N LEU A 5 -3.04 -32.73 -10.97
CA LEU A 5 -3.27 -31.77 -12.05
C LEU A 5 -4.51 -30.92 -11.72
N ARG A 6 -4.32 -29.61 -11.61
CA ARG A 6 -5.38 -28.63 -11.34
C ARG A 6 -5.32 -27.55 -12.40
N HIS A 7 -6.48 -27.16 -12.93
CA HIS A 7 -6.58 -25.99 -13.79
C HIS A 7 -6.48 -24.72 -12.94
N ILE A 8 -5.61 -23.80 -13.35
CA ILE A 8 -5.43 -22.50 -12.72
C ILE A 8 -5.81 -21.43 -13.74
N SER A 9 -6.72 -20.53 -13.38
CA SER A 9 -7.03 -19.33 -14.15
C SER A 9 -6.54 -18.09 -13.40
N ILE A 10 -5.72 -17.25 -14.04
CA ILE A 10 -5.22 -16.00 -13.47
C ILE A 10 -5.71 -14.84 -14.35
N ARG A 11 -6.03 -13.72 -13.70
CA ARG A 11 -6.43 -12.48 -14.38
C ARG A 11 -5.27 -11.50 -14.27
N VAL A 12 -4.75 -11.06 -15.41
CA VAL A 12 -3.66 -10.09 -15.51
C VAL A 12 -4.17 -8.90 -16.32
N PRO A 13 -4.02 -7.65 -15.85
CA PRO A 13 -4.50 -6.48 -16.58
C PRO A 13 -3.66 -6.24 -17.84
N TRP A 14 -4.29 -6.01 -18.98
CA TRP A 14 -3.59 -5.80 -20.25
C TRP A 14 -2.74 -4.50 -20.29
N HIS A 15 -1.58 -4.55 -20.95
CA HIS A 15 -0.76 -3.39 -21.33
C HIS A 15 -0.96 -3.08 -22.82
N ASP A 16 -1.17 -1.83 -23.18
CA ASP A 16 -1.35 -1.40 -24.58
C ASP A 16 -0.13 -1.71 -25.47
N THR A 17 1.07 -1.70 -24.92
CA THR A 17 2.33 -2.08 -25.59
C THR A 17 2.66 -3.58 -25.53
N GLY A 18 1.75 -4.42 -25.00
CA GLY A 18 1.95 -5.87 -24.98
C GLY A 18 3.04 -6.36 -24.02
N TRP A 19 3.26 -5.66 -22.90
CA TRP A 19 4.24 -6.03 -21.85
C TRP A 19 5.71 -5.96 -22.28
N ASP A 20 6.06 -5.00 -23.13
CA ASP A 20 7.43 -4.72 -23.57
C ASP A 20 8.36 -4.10 -22.50
N GLY A 21 7.92 -4.07 -21.23
CA GLY A 21 8.64 -3.45 -20.12
C GLY A 21 8.50 -1.93 -20.05
N ARG A 22 7.59 -1.32 -20.82
CA ARG A 22 7.27 0.11 -20.74
C ARG A 22 5.99 0.36 -19.96
N VAL A 23 5.88 1.57 -19.41
CA VAL A 23 4.59 2.12 -18.97
C VAL A 23 3.68 2.25 -20.18
N CYS A 24 2.38 2.02 -19.98
CA CYS A 24 1.39 2.17 -21.04
C CYS A 24 1.55 3.53 -21.75
N ALA A 25 1.31 3.59 -23.06
CA ALA A 25 1.32 4.82 -23.83
C ALA A 25 0.14 5.74 -23.45
N ALA A 26 -1.02 5.16 -23.13
CA ALA A 26 -2.19 5.90 -22.67
C ALA A 26 -2.79 5.28 -21.38
N PRO A 27 -2.14 5.43 -20.21
CA PRO A 27 -2.54 4.76 -18.97
C PRO A 27 -3.96 5.14 -18.52
N ARG A 28 -4.35 6.41 -18.68
CA ARG A 28 -5.69 6.89 -18.31
C ARG A 28 -6.83 6.26 -19.13
N LEU A 29 -6.55 5.92 -20.39
CA LEU A 29 -7.53 5.27 -21.28
C LEU A 29 -7.56 3.74 -21.09
N ASN A 30 -6.60 3.17 -20.36
CA ASN A 30 -6.53 1.74 -20.11
C ASN A 30 -7.40 1.33 -18.91
N GLY A 31 -8.64 0.94 -19.19
CA GLY A 31 -9.57 0.39 -18.20
C GLY A 31 -9.22 -1.01 -17.69
N SER A 32 -8.26 -1.71 -18.30
CA SER A 32 -7.92 -3.09 -17.92
C SER A 32 -7.32 -3.18 -16.52
N CYS A 33 -6.46 -2.22 -16.18
CA CYS A 33 -5.81 -2.10 -14.86
C CYS A 33 -6.82 -1.91 -13.72
N LEU A 34 -7.95 -1.24 -13.99
CA LEU A 34 -9.01 -0.98 -13.01
C LEU A 34 -9.77 -2.25 -12.58
N LYS A 35 -9.66 -3.35 -13.34
CA LYS A 35 -10.32 -4.61 -12.99
C LYS A 35 -9.73 -5.24 -11.72
N LEU A 36 -8.47 -4.93 -11.39
CA LEU A 36 -7.81 -5.42 -10.19
C LEU A 36 -7.88 -4.36 -9.09
N LYS A 37 -8.58 -4.68 -7.99
CA LYS A 37 -8.83 -3.78 -6.86
C LYS A 37 -7.59 -3.04 -6.36
N ARG A 38 -6.48 -3.76 -6.16
CA ARG A 38 -5.21 -3.19 -5.69
C ARG A 38 -4.66 -2.08 -6.60
N ILE A 39 -4.73 -2.32 -7.91
CA ILE A 39 -4.21 -1.38 -8.90
C ILE A 39 -5.18 -0.19 -8.97
N ALA A 40 -6.48 -0.44 -9.00
CA ALA A 40 -7.50 0.61 -9.01
C ALA A 40 -7.38 1.58 -7.82
N GLU A 41 -7.08 1.07 -6.61
CA GLU A 41 -6.97 1.89 -5.39
C GLU A 41 -5.68 2.72 -5.32
N SER A 42 -4.61 2.28 -5.96
CA SER A 42 -3.28 2.92 -5.87
C SER A 42 -2.86 3.65 -7.14
N ARG A 43 -3.67 3.59 -8.19
CA ARG A 43 -3.41 4.25 -9.47
C ARG A 43 -3.52 5.76 -9.33
N ASP A 44 -2.50 6.45 -9.79
CA ASP A 44 -2.50 7.90 -9.97
C ASP A 44 -2.35 8.18 -11.46
N ASP A 45 -3.47 8.58 -12.08
CA ASP A 45 -3.53 8.82 -13.53
C ASP A 45 -2.56 9.94 -13.98
N ALA A 46 -2.35 10.97 -13.15
CA ALA A 46 -1.44 12.07 -13.49
C ALA A 46 0.03 11.65 -13.42
N ALA A 47 0.40 10.87 -12.39
CA ALA A 47 1.75 10.35 -12.25
C ALA A 47 2.09 9.35 -13.37
N GLU A 48 1.14 8.48 -13.73
CA GLU A 48 1.32 7.51 -14.82
C GLU A 48 1.37 8.17 -16.20
N GLU A 49 0.55 9.20 -16.47
CA GLU A 49 0.63 9.99 -17.72
C GLU A 49 1.99 10.69 -17.88
N ALA A 50 2.59 11.18 -16.79
CA ALA A 50 3.90 11.86 -16.84
C ALA A 50 5.08 10.94 -17.24
N VAL A 51 4.91 9.62 -17.09
CA VAL A 51 5.91 8.61 -17.44
C VAL A 51 5.45 7.66 -18.53
N ALA A 52 4.36 7.99 -19.23
CA ALA A 52 3.81 7.18 -20.31
C ALA A 52 4.85 6.86 -21.39
N GLY A 53 4.88 5.61 -21.85
CA GLY A 53 5.81 5.11 -22.88
C GLY A 53 7.28 4.98 -22.46
N LYS A 54 7.67 5.38 -21.25
CA LYS A 54 9.04 5.19 -20.74
C LYS A 54 9.26 3.75 -20.32
N ARG A 55 10.51 3.29 -20.41
CA ARG A 55 10.89 1.95 -19.92
C ARG A 55 10.89 1.96 -18.40
N LEU A 56 10.44 0.87 -17.79
CA LEU A 56 10.50 0.71 -16.33
C LEU A 56 11.95 0.76 -15.82
N ASP A 57 12.90 0.26 -16.61
CA ASP A 57 14.34 0.25 -16.30
C ASP A 57 14.94 1.67 -16.18
N GLU A 58 14.32 2.66 -16.82
CA GLU A 58 14.78 4.07 -16.83
C GLU A 58 14.13 4.89 -15.71
N LEU A 59 13.13 4.32 -15.03
CA LEU A 59 12.32 4.99 -14.01
C LEU A 59 12.77 4.58 -12.60
N SER A 60 12.76 5.54 -11.68
CA SER A 60 12.90 5.22 -10.27
C SER A 60 11.69 4.43 -9.75
N GLN A 61 11.89 3.60 -8.74
CA GLN A 61 10.82 2.81 -8.10
C GLN A 61 9.62 3.67 -7.63
N ALA A 62 9.87 4.93 -7.29
CA ALA A 62 8.85 5.88 -6.88
C ALA A 62 7.91 6.27 -8.03
N GLN A 63 8.37 6.21 -9.28
CA GLN A 63 7.64 6.55 -10.49
C GLN A 63 7.02 5.34 -11.19
N TRP A 64 7.19 4.14 -10.61
CA TRP A 64 6.60 2.95 -11.19
C TRP A 64 5.06 2.99 -11.13
N PRO A 65 4.38 2.58 -12.21
CA PRO A 65 2.93 2.52 -12.24
C PRO A 65 2.40 1.50 -11.21
N ALA A 66 1.13 1.65 -10.84
CA ALA A 66 0.51 0.83 -9.79
C ALA A 66 0.54 -0.69 -10.09
N CYS A 67 0.60 -1.08 -11.37
CA CYS A 67 0.71 -2.47 -11.80
C CYS A 67 2.08 -3.10 -11.47
N ALA A 68 3.18 -2.35 -11.61
CA ALA A 68 4.55 -2.82 -11.39
C ALA A 68 5.03 -2.60 -9.95
N ARG A 69 4.42 -1.65 -9.24
CA ARG A 69 4.74 -1.35 -7.84
C ARG A 69 4.33 -2.51 -6.91
N TRP A 70 5.26 -2.98 -6.07
CA TRP A 70 5.08 -4.02 -5.05
C TRP A 70 5.72 -3.62 -3.71
N PRO A 71 5.08 -3.83 -2.54
CA PRO A 71 3.69 -3.54 -2.17
C PRO A 71 3.49 -2.05 -1.78
N ALA A 72 2.24 -1.59 -1.84
CA ALA A 72 1.82 -0.26 -1.37
C ALA A 72 1.91 -0.17 0.17
N PRO A 73 2.21 1.02 0.74
CA PRO A 73 2.22 1.22 2.18
C PRO A 73 0.84 0.89 2.75
N THR A 74 0.78 -0.14 3.59
CA THR A 74 -0.37 -0.37 4.47
C THR A 74 -0.53 0.87 5.34
N GLY A 75 -1.69 1.52 5.25
CA GLY A 75 -1.97 2.85 5.79
C GLY A 75 -1.26 3.22 7.09
N GLU A 76 -0.30 4.14 6.98
CA GLU A 76 -0.08 5.15 8.00
C GLU A 76 0.31 6.45 7.27
N SER A 77 -0.64 7.37 7.16
CA SER A 77 -0.38 8.75 6.78
C SER A 77 0.50 9.40 7.85
N ARG A 78 1.80 9.58 7.58
CA ARG A 78 2.58 10.60 8.28
C ARG A 78 2.82 11.76 7.34
N ALA A 79 2.15 12.84 7.69
CA ALA A 79 2.17 14.13 7.04
C ALA A 79 3.59 14.59 6.74
N ALA A 80 3.88 14.90 5.49
CA ALA A 80 4.92 15.86 5.14
C ALA A 80 4.39 17.27 5.45
N GLY A 81 4.33 17.60 6.74
CA GLY A 81 4.07 18.94 7.24
C GLY A 81 5.33 19.49 7.86
N GLY A 82 6.10 20.26 7.08
CA GLY A 82 7.17 21.09 7.62
C GLY A 82 6.58 22.19 8.51
N ALA A 83 6.88 22.14 9.81
CA ALA A 83 6.69 23.27 10.71
C ALA A 83 7.96 23.38 11.57
N SER A 84 8.84 24.29 11.16
CA SER A 84 9.86 24.87 12.03
C SER A 84 9.15 25.62 13.16
N LEU A 85 9.27 25.14 14.39
CA LEU A 85 9.00 25.94 15.57
C LEU A 85 10.14 25.73 16.58
N SER A 86 11.09 26.66 16.53
CA SER A 86 11.89 26.99 17.70
C SER A 86 10.96 27.63 18.73
N PHE A 87 10.87 27.06 19.93
CA PHE A 87 10.56 27.84 21.12
C PHE A 87 11.24 27.19 22.31
N ALA A 88 12.29 27.86 22.78
CA ALA A 88 12.82 27.68 24.12
C ALA A 88 11.80 28.22 25.13
N GLY A 89 11.65 27.55 26.27
CA GLY A 89 11.06 28.16 27.46
C GLY A 89 10.04 27.28 28.19
N LYS A 90 10.54 26.63 29.26
CA LYS A 90 9.90 26.34 30.56
C LYS A 90 8.36 26.34 30.63
N MET A 91 7.76 25.28 31.19
CA MET A 91 7.18 25.30 32.55
C MET A 91 6.53 23.95 32.93
N MET A 92 6.99 23.41 34.06
CA MET A 92 6.30 22.66 35.12
C MET A 92 5.03 21.84 34.79
N ALA A 93 5.20 20.53 34.97
CA ALA A 93 4.38 19.65 35.82
C ALA A 93 2.85 19.84 35.85
N CYS A 94 2.14 18.94 35.17
CA CYS A 94 0.87 18.42 35.66
C CYS A 94 0.82 16.92 35.37
N TRP A 95 1.20 16.12 36.38
CA TRP A 95 1.19 14.66 36.35
C TRP A 95 -0.18 14.20 36.83
N PRO A 96 -1.05 13.58 36.00
CA PRO A 96 -2.30 13.05 36.50
C PRO A 96 -2.04 11.74 37.26
N SER A 97 -1.99 11.88 38.58
CA SER A 97 -2.08 10.82 39.57
C SER A 97 -3.40 10.07 39.47
N ARG A 98 -3.50 9.03 38.63
CA ARG A 98 -4.55 8.00 38.76
C ARG A 98 -4.19 6.71 38.02
N TRP A 99 -3.21 5.98 38.53
CA TRP A 99 -3.12 4.55 38.26
C TRP A 99 -4.00 3.82 39.28
N SER A 100 -5.25 3.62 38.90
CA SER A 100 -6.10 2.61 39.55
C SER A 100 -5.56 1.24 39.18
N SER A 101 -5.14 0.50 40.20
CA SER A 101 -4.83 -0.92 40.18
C SER A 101 -6.00 -1.74 39.64
N ALA A 102 -5.88 -2.19 38.39
CA ALA A 102 -6.67 -3.30 37.86
C ALA A 102 -5.83 -4.57 38.00
N SER A 103 -6.11 -5.34 39.04
CA SER A 103 -5.60 -6.69 39.24
C SER A 103 -6.08 -7.60 38.12
N TRP A 104 -5.13 -8.24 37.44
CA TRP A 104 -5.44 -9.30 36.48
C TRP A 104 -5.72 -10.59 37.25
N SER A 105 -6.99 -10.96 37.40
CA SER A 105 -7.37 -12.33 37.77
C SER A 105 -7.43 -13.19 36.50
N ARG A 106 -6.48 -14.10 36.38
CA ARG A 106 -6.44 -15.11 35.32
C ARG A 106 -7.25 -16.32 35.78
N SER A 107 -8.54 -16.38 35.43
CA SER A 107 -9.34 -17.61 35.51
C SER A 107 -10.63 -17.53 34.67
N GLY A 108 -10.67 -18.25 33.55
CA GLY A 108 -11.88 -18.45 32.74
C GLY A 108 -11.64 -19.46 31.60
N PRO A 109 -12.60 -20.35 31.28
CA PRO A 109 -12.31 -21.75 30.92
C PRO A 109 -12.05 -22.01 29.44
N VAL A 110 -11.28 -23.08 29.20
CA VAL A 110 -11.05 -23.74 27.91
C VAL A 110 -12.40 -24.22 27.35
N ARG A 111 -12.83 -23.66 26.21
CA ARG A 111 -13.93 -24.25 25.43
C ARG A 111 -13.36 -25.16 24.36
N ARG A 112 -13.61 -26.45 24.57
CA ARG A 112 -13.44 -27.57 23.65
C ARG A 112 -14.55 -27.50 22.60
N TRP A 113 -14.17 -27.41 21.33
CA TRP A 113 -15.08 -27.57 20.21
C TRP A 113 -15.11 -29.05 19.85
N TRP A 114 -16.28 -29.66 20.02
CA TRP A 114 -16.73 -30.72 19.13
C TRP A 114 -17.43 -30.04 17.95
#